data_AF-A0A7W4D824-F1
#
_entry.id   AF-A0A7W4D824-F1
#
_cell.length_a   1.000
_cell.length_b   1.000
_cell.length_c   1.000
_cell.angle_alpha   90.00
_cell.angle_beta   90.00
_cell.angle_gamma   90.00
#
_symmetry.space_group_name_H-M   'P 1'
#
loop_
_entity.id
_entity.type
_entity.pdbx_description
1 polymer ?
#
loop_
_entity_poly.entity_id
_entity_poly.type
_entity_poly.pdbx_seq_one_letter_code
_entity_poly.pdbx_strand_id
1 'polypeptide(L)'
;MSVAERLREARLAAGLTQAQLAQRVGVADGTRVAAWEHGRSTPHPATWATICSLLGIELEEAGVVTLRSLRLRRGLTPDDVAAELGVAAGTVRRWESGAHQPRAKHAQRLAELYGVHTLP
;
A
#
# COMPACT_ATOMS: atom_id res chain seq x y z
N MET A 1 -7.89 4.05 -13.90
CA MET A 1 -6.49 4.44 -13.66
C MET A 1 -6.04 3.85 -12.33
N SER A 2 -4.97 3.07 -12.32
CA SER A 2 -4.37 2.44 -11.14
C SER A 2 -3.57 3.45 -10.29
N VAL A 3 -3.24 3.08 -9.04
CA VAL A 3 -2.32 3.86 -8.19
C VAL A 3 -0.99 4.13 -8.87
N ALA A 4 -0.47 3.13 -9.58
CA ALA A 4 0.79 3.20 -10.28
C ALA A 4 0.75 4.23 -11.43
N GLU A 5 -0.36 4.23 -12.19
CA GLU A 5 -0.62 5.21 -13.26
C GLU A 5 -0.80 6.62 -12.70
N ARG A 6 -1.58 6.80 -11.63
CA ARG A 6 -1.75 8.12 -10.96
C ARG A 6 -0.43 8.67 -10.43
N LEU A 7 0.41 7.83 -9.83
CA LEU A 7 1.74 8.23 -9.37
C LEU A 7 2.59 8.74 -10.53
N ARG A 8 2.60 8.00 -11.65
CA ARG A 8 3.34 8.39 -12.85
C ARG A 8 2.85 9.72 -13.42
N GLU A 9 1.54 9.87 -13.56
CA GLU A 9 0.92 11.11 -14.07
C GLU A 9 1.22 12.29 -13.17
N ALA A 10 1.03 12.15 -11.85
CA ALA A 10 1.29 13.23 -10.90
C ALA A 10 2.78 13.61 -10.88
N ARG A 11 3.70 12.64 -10.98
CA ARG A 11 5.15 12.91 -11.10
C ARG A 11 5.45 13.70 -12.37
N LEU A 12 4.88 13.30 -13.51
CA LEU A 12 5.09 13.97 -14.79
C LEU A 12 4.49 15.39 -14.80
N ALA A 13 3.30 15.57 -14.22
CA ALA A 13 2.67 16.87 -14.05
C ALA A 13 3.52 17.81 -13.15
N ALA A 14 4.19 17.25 -12.15
CA ALA A 14 5.15 17.98 -11.31
C ALA A 14 6.51 18.23 -11.99
N GLY A 15 6.72 17.78 -13.23
CA GLY A 15 7.95 17.97 -13.99
C GLY A 15 9.16 17.19 -13.45
N LEU A 16 8.93 16.12 -12.67
CA LEU A 16 10.00 15.39 -11.99
C LEU A 16 10.43 14.15 -12.75
N THR A 17 11.74 13.88 -12.77
CA THR A 17 12.25 12.56 -13.12
C THR A 17 12.02 11.57 -11.97
N GLN A 18 12.08 10.28 -12.27
CA GLN A 18 11.98 9.23 -11.23
C GLN A 18 13.10 9.38 -10.19
N ALA A 19 14.31 9.77 -10.61
CA ALA A 19 15.44 10.01 -9.71
C ALA A 19 15.23 11.24 -8.81
N GLN A 20 14.62 12.31 -9.33
CA GLN A 20 14.29 13.50 -8.54
C GLN A 20 13.19 13.22 -7.52
N LEU A 21 12.14 12.49 -7.91
CA LEU A 21 11.12 12.04 -6.95
C LEU A 21 11.76 11.15 -5.88
N ALA A 22 12.67 10.24 -6.28
CA ALA A 22 13.38 9.37 -5.37
C ALA A 22 14.17 10.15 -4.31
N GLN A 23 14.97 11.13 -4.72
CA GLN A 23 15.68 11.99 -3.77
C GLN A 23 14.72 12.73 -2.82
N ARG A 24 13.63 13.29 -3.34
CA ARG A 24 12.69 14.08 -2.53
C ARG A 24 11.95 13.28 -1.47
N VAL A 25 11.72 11.99 -1.71
CA VAL A 25 11.04 11.10 -0.76
C VAL A 25 12.01 10.20 0.01
N GLY A 26 13.31 10.50 -0.04
CA GLY A 26 14.34 9.85 0.76
C GLY A 26 14.63 8.40 0.35
N VAL A 27 14.53 8.10 -0.94
CA VAL A 27 14.72 6.75 -1.48
C VAL A 27 15.95 6.64 -2.39
N ALA A 28 16.69 5.54 -2.24
CA ALA A 28 18.01 5.29 -2.82
C ALA A 28 18.17 5.68 -4.31
N ASP A 29 17.23 5.32 -5.18
CA ASP A 29 17.28 5.69 -6.60
C ASP A 29 15.90 5.64 -7.29
N GLY A 30 15.87 6.10 -8.55
CA GLY A 30 14.68 6.14 -9.39
C GLY A 30 14.15 4.77 -9.83
N THR A 31 14.93 3.68 -9.73
CA THR A 31 14.45 2.33 -10.11
C THR A 31 13.33 1.87 -9.18
N ARG A 32 13.38 2.27 -7.91
CA ARG A 32 12.33 1.99 -6.94
C ARG A 32 11.03 2.73 -7.27
N VAL A 33 11.13 3.99 -7.71
CA VAL A 33 9.99 4.75 -8.24
C VAL A 33 9.43 4.08 -9.50
N ALA A 34 10.29 3.65 -10.42
CA ALA A 34 9.88 2.91 -11.60
C ALA A 34 9.15 1.61 -11.23
N ALA A 35 9.60 0.87 -10.20
CA ALA A 35 8.91 -0.33 -9.75
C ALA A 35 7.51 -0.03 -9.21
N TRP A 36 7.30 1.13 -8.56
CA TRP A 36 5.98 1.59 -8.12
C TRP A 36 5.09 1.97 -9.30
N GLU A 37 5.61 2.73 -10.26
CA GLU A 37 4.88 3.18 -11.46
C GLU A 37 4.47 2.04 -12.40
N HIS A 38 5.15 0.89 -12.34
CA HIS A 38 4.77 -0.31 -13.08
C HIS A 38 3.99 -1.32 -12.22
N GLY A 39 3.64 -0.98 -10.97
CA GLY A 39 2.90 -1.86 -10.06
C GLY A 39 3.68 -3.11 -9.59
N ARG A 40 4.99 -3.20 -9.86
CA ARG A 40 5.86 -4.32 -9.44
C ARG A 40 6.14 -4.32 -7.94
N SER A 41 5.98 -3.18 -7.28
CA SER A 41 6.05 -3.04 -5.82
C SER A 41 5.20 -1.86 -5.37
N THR A 42 5.02 -1.68 -4.06
CA THR A 42 4.32 -0.51 -3.50
C THR A 42 5.26 0.28 -2.59
N PRO A 43 5.11 1.61 -2.51
CA PRO A 43 5.82 2.40 -1.51
C PRO A 43 5.41 1.96 -0.10
N HIS A 44 6.30 2.17 0.86
CA HIS A 44 5.95 2.08 2.28
C HIS A 44 4.88 3.13 2.62
N PRO A 45 3.94 2.91 3.57
CA PRO A 45 2.87 3.86 3.88
C PRO A 45 3.36 5.28 4.16
N ALA A 46 4.42 5.41 4.96
CA ALA A 46 5.03 6.71 5.25
C ALA A 46 5.55 7.39 3.97
N THR A 47 6.26 6.65 3.11
CA THR A 47 6.73 7.15 1.82
C THR A 47 5.57 7.52 0.89
N TRP A 48 4.49 6.73 0.90
CA TRP A 48 3.29 7.02 0.11
C TRP A 48 2.60 8.30 0.57
N ALA A 49 2.47 8.51 1.88
CA ALA A 49 1.95 9.75 2.44
C ALA A 49 2.81 10.95 2.01
N THR A 50 4.14 10.83 2.06
CA THR A 50 5.06 11.86 1.56
C THR A 50 4.85 12.14 0.07
N ILE A 51 4.74 11.10 -0.75
CA ILE A 51 4.46 11.23 -2.20
C ILE A 51 3.13 11.96 -2.43
N CYS A 52 2.08 11.58 -1.71
CA CYS A 52 0.76 12.21 -1.80
C CYS A 52 0.82 13.70 -1.47
N SER A 53 1.44 14.07 -0.34
CA SER A 53 1.62 15.47 0.03
C SER A 53 2.48 16.24 -0.99
N LEU A 54 3.51 15.61 -1.54
CA LEU A 54 4.44 16.27 -2.48
C LEU A 54 3.86 16.47 -3.87
N LEU A 55 3.03 15.53 -4.33
CA LEU A 55 2.46 15.52 -5.69
C LEU A 55 0.99 15.95 -5.73
N GLY A 56 0.38 16.30 -4.60
CA GLY A 56 -1.03 16.66 -4.52
C GLY A 56 -1.97 15.51 -4.85
N ILE A 57 -1.55 14.27 -4.60
CA ILE A 57 -2.41 13.09 -4.80
C ILE A 57 -3.33 12.99 -3.58
N GLU A 58 -4.63 13.19 -3.76
CA GLU A 58 -5.61 12.93 -2.73
C GLU A 58 -5.61 11.44 -2.34
N LEU A 59 -5.57 11.16 -1.04
CA LEU A 59 -5.47 9.79 -0.48
C LEU A 59 -6.74 8.95 -0.69
N GLU A 60 -7.77 9.51 -1.32
CA GLU A 60 -9.01 8.82 -1.64
C GLU A 60 -8.89 8.06 -2.96
N GLU A 61 -8.56 6.76 -2.87
CA GLU A 61 -8.96 5.83 -3.92
C GLU A 61 -10.41 5.39 -3.68
N ALA A 62 -11.33 5.93 -4.47
CA ALA A 62 -12.45 5.15 -4.97
C ALA A 62 -11.88 4.10 -5.94
N GLY A 63 -11.92 2.83 -5.57
CA GLY A 63 -11.56 1.75 -6.50
C GLY A 63 -11.52 0.38 -5.87
N VAL A 64 -10.50 0.09 -5.05
CA VAL A 64 -10.36 -1.24 -4.44
C VAL A 64 -9.75 -1.09 -3.05
N VAL A 65 -10.61 -1.10 -2.03
CA VAL A 65 -10.15 -1.40 -0.67
C VAL A 65 -9.62 -2.85 -0.72
N THR A 66 -8.40 -3.10 -0.24
CA THR A 66 -7.82 -4.45 -0.17
C THR A 66 -7.32 -4.68 1.25
N LEU A 67 -7.13 -5.94 1.65
CA LEU A 67 -6.50 -6.24 2.95
C LEU A 67 -5.14 -5.55 3.10
N ARG A 68 -4.39 -5.47 2.00
CA ARG A 68 -3.10 -4.77 1.97
C ARG A 68 -3.26 -3.28 2.19
N SER A 69 -4.19 -2.61 1.51
CA SER A 69 -4.38 -1.16 1.69
C SER A 69 -4.90 -0.83 3.09
N LEU A 70 -5.78 -1.66 3.64
CA LEU A 70 -6.25 -1.53 5.03
C LEU A 70 -5.10 -1.67 6.04
N ARG A 71 -4.23 -2.66 5.86
CA ARG A 71 -3.04 -2.83 6.69
C ARG A 71 -2.11 -1.62 6.62
N LEU A 72 -1.83 -1.15 5.40
CA LEU A 72 -0.93 -0.03 5.16
C LEU A 72 -1.46 1.28 5.76
N ARG A 73 -2.78 1.52 5.74
CA ARG A 73 -3.42 2.68 6.39
C ARG A 73 -3.23 2.68 7.91
N ARG A 74 -3.05 1.51 8.52
CA ARG A 74 -2.75 1.35 9.95
C ARG A 74 -1.25 1.37 10.27
N GLY A 75 -0.39 1.51 9.26
CA GLY A 75 1.06 1.51 9.44
C GLY A 75 1.63 0.14 9.86
N LEU A 76 0.87 -0.94 9.68
CA LEU A 76 1.25 -2.28 10.14
C LEU A 76 2.05 -3.04 9.07
N THR A 77 2.99 -3.86 9.50
CA THR A 77 3.65 -4.87 8.66
C THR A 77 2.83 -6.17 8.63
N PRO A 78 3.03 -7.06 7.63
CA PRO A 78 2.39 -8.38 7.65
C PRO A 78 2.74 -9.18 8.90
N ASP A 79 3.93 -8.96 9.46
CA ASP A 79 4.42 -9.61 10.67
C ASP A 79 3.68 -9.10 11.92
N ASP A 80 3.37 -7.80 12.00
CA ASP A 80 2.55 -7.24 13.10
C ASP A 80 1.14 -7.84 13.09
N VAL A 81 0.51 -7.90 11.92
CA VAL A 81 -0.82 -8.52 11.75
C VAL A 81 -0.78 -10.01 12.07
N ALA A 82 0.29 -10.69 11.67
CA ALA A 82 0.48 -12.11 11.93
C ALA A 82 0.62 -12.41 13.43
N ALA A 83 1.41 -11.60 14.14
CA ALA A 83 1.56 -11.69 15.60
C ALA A 83 0.22 -11.48 16.32
N GLU A 84 -0.52 -10.43 15.93
CA GLU A 84 -1.84 -10.11 16.51
C GLU A 84 -2.86 -11.25 16.31
N LEU A 85 -2.85 -11.86 15.12
CA LEU A 85 -3.80 -12.91 14.76
C LEU A 85 -3.35 -14.33 15.12
N GLY A 86 -2.11 -14.50 15.58
CA GLY A 86 -1.51 -15.81 15.88
C GLY A 86 -1.34 -16.68 14.64
N VAL A 87 -0.91 -16.10 13.52
CA VAL A 87 -0.67 -16.80 12.25
C VAL A 87 0.74 -16.52 11.72
N ALA A 88 1.16 -17.20 10.66
CA ALA A 88 2.41 -16.88 9.98
C ALA A 88 2.26 -15.65 9.05
N ALA A 89 3.29 -14.81 8.92
CA ALA A 89 3.29 -13.66 8.01
C ALA A 89 3.04 -14.06 6.54
N GLY A 90 3.49 -15.26 6.14
CA GLY A 90 3.18 -15.84 4.83
C GLY A 90 1.68 -16.06 4.60
N THR A 91 0.90 -16.34 5.65
CA THR A 91 -0.56 -16.47 5.59
C THR A 91 -1.21 -15.12 5.29
N VAL A 92 -0.78 -14.05 5.98
CA VAL A 92 -1.27 -12.69 5.75
C VAL A 92 -0.99 -12.25 4.31
N ARG A 93 0.22 -12.53 3.79
CA ARG A 93 0.59 -12.22 2.40
C ARG A 93 -0.28 -12.97 1.38
N ARG A 94 -0.65 -14.23 1.64
CA ARG A 94 -1.57 -15.00 0.78
C ARG A 94 -3.00 -14.47 0.82
N TRP A 95 -3.45 -13.94 1.96
CA TRP A 95 -4.74 -13.24 2.06
C TRP A 95 -4.71 -11.94 1.26
N GLU A 96 -3.65 -11.15 1.40
CA GLU A 96 -3.47 -9.89 0.67
C GLU A 96 -3.35 -10.06 -0.84
N SER A 97 -2.81 -11.19 -1.30
CA SER A 97 -2.70 -11.51 -2.73
C SER A 97 -3.97 -12.15 -3.29
N GLY A 98 -4.99 -12.41 -2.48
CA GLY A 98 -6.21 -13.14 -2.88
C GLY A 98 -6.01 -14.63 -3.16
N ALA A 99 -4.81 -15.17 -2.91
CA ALA A 99 -4.52 -16.59 -3.13
C ALA A 99 -5.29 -17.49 -2.16
N HIS A 100 -5.60 -16.97 -0.96
CA HIS A 100 -6.47 -17.61 0.01
C HIS A 100 -7.38 -16.58 0.67
N GLN A 101 -8.57 -16.98 1.10
CA GLN A 101 -9.42 -16.14 1.92
C GLN A 101 -9.23 -16.45 3.42
N PRO A 102 -9.25 -15.44 4.31
CA PRO A 102 -9.28 -15.66 5.73
C PRO A 102 -10.58 -16.35 6.13
N ARG A 103 -10.50 -17.32 7.05
CA ARG A 103 -11.71 -17.91 7.65
C ARG A 103 -12.45 -16.85 8.47
N ALA A 104 -13.76 -17.04 8.69
CA ALA A 104 -14.64 -16.10 9.40
C ALA A 104 -14.01 -15.51 10.69
N LYS A 105 -13.41 -16.34 11.55
CA LYS A 105 -12.74 -15.88 12.78
C LYS A 105 -11.59 -14.89 12.54
N HIS A 106 -10.81 -15.08 11.47
CA HIS A 106 -9.71 -14.19 11.11
C HIS A 106 -10.21 -12.99 10.34
N ALA A 107 -11.24 -13.17 9.52
CA ALA A 107 -11.89 -12.07 8.80
C ALA A 107 -12.45 -11.03 9.78
N GLN A 108 -13.12 -11.48 10.84
CA GLN A 108 -13.63 -10.60 11.90
C GLN A 108 -12.49 -9.87 12.62
N ARG A 109 -11.44 -10.57 13.05
CA ARG A 109 -10.29 -9.93 13.73
C ARG A 109 -9.55 -8.93 12.83
N LEU A 110 -9.41 -9.22 11.54
CA LEU A 110 -8.86 -8.27 10.56
C LEU A 110 -9.76 -7.04 10.40
N ALA A 111 -11.07 -7.23 10.35
CA ALA A 111 -12.04 -6.14 10.23
C ALA A 111 -11.96 -5.20 11.46
N GLU A 112 -11.90 -5.77 12.67
CA GLU A 112 -11.68 -5.06 13.92
C GLU A 112 -10.33 -4.33 13.93
N LEU A 113 -9.24 -5.03 13.60
CA LEU A 113 -7.88 -4.46 13.56
C LEU A 113 -7.77 -3.29 12.58
N TYR A 114 -8.45 -3.39 11.45
CA TYR A 114 -8.44 -2.35 10.43
C TYR A 114 -9.51 -1.28 10.62
N GLY A 115 -10.44 -1.48 11.57
CA GLY A 115 -11.56 -0.58 11.86
C GLY A 115 -12.54 -0.46 10.69
N VAL A 116 -12.86 -1.59 10.05
CA VAL A 116 -13.87 -1.70 8.98
C VAL A 116 -14.95 -2.70 9.37
N HIS A 117 -16.17 -2.52 8.86
CA HIS A 117 -17.27 -3.44 9.14
C HIS A 117 -17.19 -4.74 8.31
N THR A 118 -16.67 -4.65 7.08
CA THR A 118 -16.56 -5.78 6.15
C THR A 118 -15.21 -5.73 5.46
N LEU A 119 -14.56 -6.89 5.34
CA LEU A 119 -13.35 -7.00 4.53
C LEU A 119 -13.69 -6.97 3.04
N PRO A 120 -12.81 -6.38 2.22
CA PRO A 120 -12.93 -6.41 0.76
C PRO A 120 -12.68 -7.80 0.17
#